data_AF-A0A1Q5TJ54-F1
#
_entry.id   AF-A0A1Q5TJ54-F1
#
_cell.length_a   1.000
_cell.length_b   1.000
_cell.length_c   1.000
_cell.angle_alpha   90.00
_cell.angle_beta   90.00
_cell.angle_gamma   90.00
#
_symmetry.space_group_name_H-M   'P 1'
#
loop_
_entity.id
_entity.type
_entity.pdbx_description
1 polymer ?
#
loop_
_entity_poly.entity_id
_entity_poly.type
_entity_poly.pdbx_seq_one_letter_code
_entity_poly.pdbx_strand_id
1 'polypeptide(L)'
;MNTTPINVSENETLPVLSDVMLIVPYTTSTPDYEWDMSSIIKDAIIGGIGFIPAAGPAMSFLLGLFWPQQKDNTWEQILQKVEQMIENAVLQTIKGILNGDIQEIKGKMEHVQYMLETSPGSQESHEAYMFLARYLVSIDEKFKSFDNKTNYQILPMYTNTIMLQIPYWKMGIEKKADIGLTDIEVNELKQLINKLVEKAKNYIHTMYTNEYNNALNTSTASNVTNNLLSVRGYCLLHGLECIELIEHLQNNSLESGFYPKTISYSTVFDRQTNKMRIQALTKDDQMQEPFKPSLINGKYNKIQSLLGYVQRIGNAPK
;
A
#
# COMPACT_ATOMS: atom_id res chain seq x y z
N MET A 1 -28.02 79.83 -8.94
CA MET A 1 -29.12 78.87 -8.73
C MET A 1 -29.04 77.88 -9.88
N ASN A 2 -28.85 76.57 -9.72
CA ASN A 2 -28.82 75.74 -8.53
C ASN A 2 -27.73 74.68 -8.67
N THR A 3 -26.85 74.65 -7.67
CA THR A 3 -26.01 73.53 -7.28
C THR A 3 -26.81 72.57 -6.40
N THR A 4 -26.18 71.45 -6.03
CA THR A 4 -26.56 70.43 -5.01
C THR A 4 -27.40 69.24 -5.54
N PRO A 5 -27.26 68.03 -4.95
CA PRO A 5 -26.15 67.10 -5.20
C PRO A 5 -26.67 65.68 -5.56
N ILE A 6 -25.84 64.87 -6.21
CA ILE A 6 -26.14 63.44 -6.37
C ILE A 6 -25.90 62.76 -5.02
N ASN A 7 -26.97 62.18 -4.48
CA ASN A 7 -27.00 61.48 -3.20
C ASN A 7 -26.18 60.18 -3.30
N VAL A 8 -25.21 60.02 -2.42
CA VAL A 8 -24.54 58.74 -2.18
C VAL A 8 -25.46 57.94 -1.27
N SER A 9 -26.03 56.84 -1.74
CA SER A 9 -26.52 55.78 -0.85
C SER A 9 -25.60 54.57 -0.99
N GLU A 10 -25.08 54.16 0.16
CA GLU A 10 -24.26 52.97 0.33
C GLU A 10 -25.02 51.68 -0.02
N ASN A 11 -24.23 50.69 -0.42
CA ASN A 11 -24.49 49.26 -0.35
C ASN A 11 -25.53 48.63 -1.29
N GLU A 12 -25.10 48.35 -2.52
CA GLU A 12 -25.36 47.04 -3.13
C GLU A 12 -24.10 46.56 -3.87
N THR A 13 -23.17 45.94 -3.13
CA THR A 13 -22.14 45.10 -3.75
C THR A 13 -22.82 43.85 -4.29
N LEU A 14 -23.10 43.86 -5.59
CA LEU A 14 -23.25 42.64 -6.39
C LEU A 14 -22.01 41.76 -6.17
N PRO A 15 -22.17 40.44 -6.01
CA PRO A 15 -21.03 39.57 -5.76
C PRO A 15 -20.16 39.56 -7.01
N VAL A 16 -18.96 40.13 -6.87
CA VAL A 16 -17.88 39.92 -7.83
C VAL A 16 -17.57 38.43 -7.76
N LEU A 17 -17.95 37.71 -8.81
CA LEU A 17 -17.41 36.39 -9.14
C LEU A 17 -15.90 36.56 -9.34
N SER A 18 -15.16 36.51 -8.24
CA SER A 18 -13.72 36.37 -8.26
C SER A 18 -13.43 34.89 -8.53
N ASP A 19 -13.33 34.56 -9.81
CA ASP A 19 -12.48 33.48 -10.30
C ASP A 19 -11.04 33.78 -9.86
N VAL A 20 -10.76 33.45 -8.62
CA VAL A 20 -9.41 33.16 -8.15
C VAL A 20 -9.49 31.70 -7.72
N MET A 21 -9.21 30.80 -8.66
CA MET A 21 -8.69 29.49 -8.31
C MET A 21 -7.43 29.74 -7.48
N LEU A 22 -7.62 29.82 -6.17
CA LEU A 22 -6.55 29.81 -5.19
C LEU A 22 -5.77 28.53 -5.45
N ILE A 23 -4.51 28.74 -5.84
CA ILE A 23 -3.41 27.78 -5.86
C ILE A 23 -3.72 26.66 -4.87
N VAL A 24 -4.05 25.47 -5.35
CA VAL A 24 -4.23 24.29 -4.51
C VAL A 24 -2.84 23.93 -3.98
N PRO A 25 -2.48 24.24 -2.72
CA PRO A 25 -1.28 23.68 -2.15
C PRO A 25 -1.55 22.19 -2.01
N TYR A 26 -0.56 21.32 -2.21
CA TYR A 26 -0.68 19.87 -1.99
C TYR A 26 -1.30 19.61 -0.59
N THR A 27 -2.63 19.42 -0.54
CA THR A 27 -3.42 19.12 0.67
C THR A 27 -3.69 17.64 0.60
N THR A 28 -2.72 16.85 1.06
CA THR A 28 -2.79 15.39 1.29
C THR A 28 -3.40 14.60 0.13
N SER A 29 -2.55 14.07 -0.74
CA SER A 29 -2.93 13.09 -1.78
C SER A 29 -3.40 11.74 -1.21
N THR A 30 -3.53 11.62 0.11
CA THR A 30 -3.92 10.41 0.84
C THR A 30 -4.73 10.80 2.09
N PRO A 31 -5.76 10.04 2.50
CA PRO A 31 -6.61 10.38 3.66
C PRO A 31 -5.82 10.55 4.97
N ASP A 32 -6.31 11.42 5.87
CA ASP A 32 -5.77 11.69 7.22
C ASP A 32 -5.84 10.48 8.20
N TYR A 33 -6.36 9.33 7.76
CA TYR A 33 -6.45 8.10 8.53
C TYR A 33 -5.73 6.99 7.77
N GLU A 34 -4.61 6.47 8.30
CA GLU A 34 -3.86 5.38 7.67
C GLU A 34 -4.74 4.13 7.64
N TRP A 35 -5.13 3.72 6.44
CA TRP A 35 -5.87 2.49 6.19
C TRP A 35 -4.92 1.47 5.59
N ASP A 36 -5.00 0.21 6.01
CA ASP A 36 -4.24 -0.87 5.39
C ASP A 36 -5.16 -2.06 5.13
N MET A 37 -5.73 -2.10 3.92
CA MET A 37 -6.60 -3.22 3.51
C MET A 37 -5.81 -4.50 3.24
N SER A 38 -4.48 -4.42 3.18
CA SER A 38 -3.58 -5.56 3.00
C SER A 38 -2.98 -6.07 4.31
N SER A 39 -3.34 -5.50 5.47
CA SER A 39 -2.69 -5.83 6.75
C SER A 39 -2.72 -7.33 7.06
N ILE A 40 -3.85 -8.00 6.80
CA ILE A 40 -3.98 -9.44 7.05
C ILE A 40 -3.05 -10.29 6.17
N ILE A 41 -2.77 -9.83 4.94
CA ILE A 41 -1.83 -10.49 4.03
C ILE A 41 -0.40 -10.28 4.54
N LYS A 42 -0.07 -9.05 4.96
CA LYS A 42 1.24 -8.74 5.53
C LYS A 42 1.51 -9.55 6.80
N ASP A 43 0.55 -9.56 7.73
CA ASP A 43 0.64 -10.31 8.99
C ASP A 43 0.84 -11.81 8.74
N ALA A 44 0.14 -12.37 7.75
CA ALA A 44 0.31 -13.76 7.35
C ALA A 44 1.75 -14.02 6.86
N ILE A 45 2.30 -13.16 5.99
CA ILE A 45 3.67 -13.29 5.49
C ILE A 45 4.70 -13.09 6.62
N ILE A 46 4.48 -12.13 7.52
CA ILE A 46 5.34 -11.84 8.68
C ILE A 46 5.38 -13.04 9.64
N GLY A 47 4.23 -13.65 9.90
CA GLY A 47 4.12 -14.85 10.75
C GLY A 47 4.63 -16.13 10.09
N GLY A 48 4.79 -16.12 8.77
CA GLY A 48 5.04 -17.30 7.94
C GLY A 48 3.72 -17.96 7.54
N ILE A 49 3.53 -18.22 6.25
CA ILE A 49 2.33 -18.87 5.68
C ILE A 49 2.55 -20.35 5.34
N GLY A 50 3.78 -20.86 5.53
CA GLY A 50 4.18 -22.21 5.15
C GLY A 50 3.74 -23.31 6.13
N PHE A 51 3.18 -22.96 7.31
CA PHE A 51 2.80 -23.94 8.34
C PHE A 51 1.73 -24.95 7.90
N ILE A 52 1.09 -24.71 6.75
CA ILE A 52 0.07 -25.59 6.18
C ILE A 52 0.75 -26.68 5.36
N PRO A 53 0.74 -27.97 5.79
CA PRO A 53 1.58 -29.00 5.18
C PRO A 53 1.23 -29.30 3.72
N ALA A 54 -0.06 -29.37 3.37
CA ALA A 54 -0.53 -29.77 2.04
C ALA A 54 -0.81 -28.56 1.12
N ALA A 55 -0.58 -28.74 -0.19
CA ALA A 55 -0.75 -27.69 -1.18
C ALA A 55 -2.20 -27.17 -1.35
N GLY A 56 -3.20 -28.06 -1.30
CA GLY A 56 -4.62 -27.66 -1.40
C GLY A 56 -5.06 -26.71 -0.27
N PRO A 57 -4.92 -27.10 1.01
CA PRO A 57 -5.20 -26.22 2.13
C PRO A 57 -4.37 -24.93 2.14
N ALA A 58 -3.11 -24.97 1.67
CA ALA A 58 -2.28 -23.77 1.55
C ALA A 58 -2.83 -22.81 0.49
N MET A 59 -3.33 -23.33 -0.64
CA MET A 59 -4.00 -22.54 -1.67
C MET A 59 -5.32 -21.95 -1.16
N SER A 60 -6.10 -22.73 -0.41
CA SER A 60 -7.33 -22.27 0.23
C SER A 60 -7.08 -21.10 1.19
N PHE A 61 -6.03 -21.21 2.01
CA PHE A 61 -5.60 -20.14 2.91
C PHE A 61 -5.19 -18.89 2.13
N LEU A 62 -4.36 -19.03 1.09
CA LEU A 62 -3.94 -17.91 0.24
C LEU A 62 -5.16 -17.22 -0.41
N LEU A 63 -6.09 -17.99 -0.98
CA LEU A 63 -7.34 -17.47 -1.54
C LEU A 63 -8.14 -16.67 -0.48
N GLY A 64 -8.28 -17.21 0.72
CA GLY A 64 -9.02 -16.59 1.82
C GLY A 64 -8.43 -15.26 2.33
N LEU A 65 -7.11 -15.05 2.16
CA LEU A 65 -6.48 -13.77 2.50
C LEU A 65 -6.91 -12.64 1.55
N PHE A 66 -7.02 -12.94 0.26
CA PHE A 66 -7.31 -11.95 -0.78
C PHE A 66 -8.80 -11.77 -1.05
N TRP A 67 -9.58 -12.84 -0.91
CA TRP A 67 -11.04 -12.89 -1.04
C TRP A 67 -11.68 -13.36 0.28
N PRO A 68 -11.64 -12.54 1.34
CA PRO A 68 -12.25 -12.90 2.62
C PRO A 68 -13.75 -13.15 2.50
N GLN A 69 -14.23 -14.15 3.23
CA GLN A 69 -15.67 -14.46 3.29
C GLN A 69 -16.46 -13.26 3.84
N GLN A 70 -17.61 -12.97 3.21
CA GLN A 70 -18.55 -11.90 3.62
C GLN A 70 -17.99 -10.47 3.57
N LYS A 71 -16.89 -10.24 2.85
CA LYS A 71 -16.33 -8.91 2.60
C LYS A 71 -15.95 -8.80 1.13
N ASP A 72 -15.83 -7.56 0.66
CA ASP A 72 -15.27 -7.27 -0.65
C ASP A 72 -13.82 -7.76 -0.71
N ASN A 73 -13.32 -8.04 -1.92
CA ASN A 73 -11.92 -8.44 -2.04
C ASN A 73 -10.98 -7.28 -1.69
N THR A 74 -9.73 -7.61 -1.37
CA THR A 74 -8.77 -6.61 -0.89
C THR A 74 -8.52 -5.47 -1.89
N TRP A 75 -8.58 -5.71 -3.20
CA TRP A 75 -8.48 -4.64 -4.21
C TRP A 75 -9.72 -3.74 -4.25
N GLU A 76 -10.92 -4.30 -4.12
CA GLU A 76 -12.16 -3.51 -4.03
C GLU A 76 -12.18 -2.64 -2.78
N GLN A 77 -11.75 -3.18 -1.64
CA GLN A 77 -11.61 -2.41 -0.40
C GLN A 77 -10.60 -1.26 -0.55
N ILE A 78 -9.48 -1.47 -1.26
CA ILE A 78 -8.54 -0.40 -1.60
C ILE A 78 -9.22 0.65 -2.49
N LEU A 79 -9.94 0.23 -3.54
CA LEU A 79 -10.60 1.14 -4.46
C LEU A 79 -11.58 2.07 -3.73
N GLN A 80 -12.36 1.54 -2.80
CA GLN A 80 -13.30 2.32 -1.99
C GLN A 80 -12.63 3.46 -1.21
N LYS A 81 -11.32 3.35 -0.90
CA LYS A 81 -10.56 4.40 -0.21
C LYS A 81 -10.05 5.50 -1.12
N VAL A 82 -9.90 5.22 -2.41
CA VAL A 82 -9.21 6.12 -3.36
C VAL A 82 -10.06 6.54 -4.55
N GLU A 83 -11.25 5.93 -4.75
CA GLU A 83 -12.07 6.18 -5.94
C GLU A 83 -12.49 7.64 -6.12
N GLN A 84 -12.69 8.39 -5.03
CA GLN A 84 -13.04 9.81 -5.07
C GLN A 84 -11.87 10.69 -5.54
N MET A 85 -10.65 10.14 -5.55
CA MET A 85 -9.42 10.85 -5.90
C MET A 85 -8.95 10.57 -7.33
N ILE A 86 -9.64 9.64 -8.03
CA ILE A 86 -9.31 9.12 -9.36
C ILE A 86 -10.30 9.69 -10.38
N GLU A 87 -9.80 10.07 -11.55
CA GLU A 87 -10.65 10.52 -12.66
C GLU A 87 -11.62 9.42 -13.12
N ASN A 88 -12.87 9.79 -13.44
CA ASN A 88 -13.92 8.81 -13.75
C ASN A 88 -13.54 7.85 -14.89
N ALA A 89 -12.88 8.31 -15.95
CA ALA A 89 -12.45 7.44 -17.05
C ALA A 89 -11.47 6.35 -16.57
N VAL A 90 -10.47 6.76 -15.78
CA VAL A 90 -9.47 5.87 -15.17
C VAL A 90 -10.13 4.93 -14.15
N LEU A 91 -11.07 5.44 -13.36
CA LEU A 91 -11.85 4.66 -12.41
C LEU A 91 -12.63 3.54 -13.09
N GLN A 92 -13.25 3.79 -14.25
CA GLN A 92 -13.93 2.74 -15.01
C GLN A 92 -12.95 1.68 -15.53
N THR A 93 -11.75 2.07 -15.97
CA THR A 93 -10.70 1.11 -16.34
C THR A 93 -10.29 0.22 -15.16
N ILE A 94 -10.08 0.81 -13.99
CA ILE A 94 -9.74 0.05 -12.76
C ILE A 94 -10.88 -0.90 -12.41
N LYS A 95 -12.14 -0.44 -12.41
CA LYS A 95 -13.32 -1.29 -12.18
C LYS A 95 -13.40 -2.43 -13.21
N GLY A 96 -13.01 -2.19 -14.46
CA GLY A 96 -12.88 -3.22 -15.49
C GLY A 96 -11.84 -4.28 -15.17
N ILE A 97 -10.66 -3.88 -14.68
CA ILE A 97 -9.61 -4.81 -14.21
C ILE A 97 -10.11 -5.64 -13.03
N LEU A 98 -10.79 -5.02 -12.07
CA LEU A 98 -11.33 -5.72 -10.90
C LEU A 98 -12.43 -6.73 -11.27
N ASN A 99 -13.34 -6.35 -12.16
CA ASN A 99 -14.45 -7.23 -12.57
C ASN A 99 -14.05 -8.29 -13.60
N GLY A 100 -12.97 -8.07 -14.35
CA GLY A 100 -12.44 -8.99 -15.33
C GLY A 100 -11.29 -9.83 -14.77
N ASP A 101 -10.09 -9.25 -14.75
CA ASP A 101 -8.86 -9.97 -14.46
C ASP A 101 -8.83 -10.51 -13.02
N ILE A 102 -9.21 -9.71 -12.02
CA ILE A 102 -9.16 -10.15 -10.62
C ILE A 102 -10.18 -11.27 -10.34
N GLN A 103 -11.38 -11.20 -10.94
CA GLN A 103 -12.36 -12.30 -10.83
C GLN A 103 -11.90 -13.55 -11.61
N GLU A 104 -11.24 -13.38 -12.75
CA GLU A 104 -10.68 -14.52 -13.48
C GLU A 104 -9.56 -15.21 -12.67
N ILE A 105 -8.69 -14.44 -12.02
CA ILE A 105 -7.67 -14.97 -11.11
C ILE A 105 -8.32 -15.75 -9.97
N LYS A 106 -9.36 -15.20 -9.35
CA LYS A 106 -10.11 -15.89 -8.29
C LYS A 106 -10.62 -17.25 -8.77
N GLY A 107 -11.32 -17.30 -9.90
CA GLY A 107 -11.86 -18.55 -10.44
C GLY A 107 -10.77 -19.56 -10.79
N LYS A 108 -9.62 -19.12 -11.31
CA LYS A 108 -8.47 -19.99 -11.54
C LYS A 108 -7.85 -20.50 -10.24
N MET A 109 -7.77 -19.67 -9.20
CA MET A 109 -7.28 -20.08 -7.88
C MET A 109 -8.20 -21.11 -7.22
N GLU A 110 -9.51 -20.90 -7.29
CA GLU A 110 -10.52 -21.87 -6.82
C GLU A 110 -10.39 -23.21 -7.57
N HIS A 111 -10.15 -23.17 -8.88
CA HIS A 111 -9.90 -24.38 -9.65
C HIS A 111 -8.60 -25.08 -9.22
N VAL A 112 -7.51 -24.35 -9.05
CA VAL A 112 -6.23 -24.91 -8.54
C VAL A 112 -6.41 -25.52 -7.16
N GLN A 113 -7.10 -24.84 -6.26
CA GLN A 113 -7.43 -25.37 -4.93
C GLN A 113 -8.16 -26.71 -5.05
N TYR A 114 -9.24 -26.76 -5.83
CA TYR A 114 -10.02 -27.98 -6.04
C TYR A 114 -9.17 -29.14 -6.57
N MET A 115 -8.32 -28.89 -7.56
CA MET A 115 -7.45 -29.93 -8.14
C MET A 115 -6.43 -30.45 -7.11
N LEU A 116 -5.77 -29.55 -6.38
CA LEU A 116 -4.79 -29.92 -5.35
C LEU A 116 -5.42 -30.67 -4.16
N GLU A 117 -6.70 -30.46 -3.87
CA GLU A 117 -7.42 -31.18 -2.82
C GLU A 117 -7.93 -32.56 -3.28
N THR A 118 -8.36 -32.68 -4.54
CA THR A 118 -9.02 -33.90 -5.05
C THR A 118 -8.08 -34.86 -5.78
N SER A 119 -7.03 -34.34 -6.40
CA SER A 119 -6.08 -35.10 -7.22
C SER A 119 -4.63 -34.61 -7.00
N PRO A 120 -4.11 -34.59 -5.75
CA PRO A 120 -2.76 -34.11 -5.46
C PRO A 120 -1.70 -34.89 -6.25
N GLY A 121 -0.72 -34.16 -6.81
CA GLY A 121 0.37 -34.71 -7.60
C GLY A 121 -0.02 -35.25 -8.98
N SER A 122 -1.28 -35.12 -9.40
CA SER A 122 -1.73 -35.56 -10.73
C SER A 122 -1.32 -34.58 -11.84
N GLN A 123 -1.37 -35.04 -13.09
CA GLN A 123 -1.11 -34.21 -14.26
C GLN A 123 -2.07 -33.02 -14.34
N GLU A 124 -3.34 -33.21 -13.97
CA GLU A 124 -4.36 -32.18 -13.98
C GLU A 124 -4.10 -31.10 -12.92
N SER A 125 -3.64 -31.49 -11.72
CA SER A 125 -3.22 -30.55 -10.67
C SER A 125 -2.00 -29.74 -11.08
N HIS A 126 -1.03 -30.41 -11.70
CA HIS A 126 0.15 -29.77 -12.28
C HIS A 126 -0.22 -28.73 -13.34
N GLU A 127 -1.05 -29.12 -14.31
CA GLU A 127 -1.49 -28.25 -15.41
C GLU A 127 -2.30 -27.06 -14.91
N ALA A 128 -3.25 -27.29 -14.00
CA ALA A 128 -4.04 -26.21 -13.41
C ALA A 128 -3.14 -25.20 -12.70
N TYR A 129 -2.18 -25.68 -11.91
CA TYR A 129 -1.24 -24.84 -11.18
C TYR A 129 -0.36 -24.01 -12.13
N MET A 130 0.30 -24.66 -13.10
CA MET A 130 1.20 -23.97 -14.02
C MET A 130 0.47 -23.01 -14.97
N PHE A 131 -0.78 -23.32 -15.33
CA PHE A 131 -1.62 -22.42 -16.10
C PHE A 131 -1.87 -21.11 -15.35
N LEU A 132 -2.27 -21.16 -14.08
CA LEU A 132 -2.42 -19.97 -13.27
C LEU A 132 -1.08 -19.28 -12.99
N ALA A 133 -0.02 -20.03 -12.68
CA ALA A 133 1.31 -19.46 -12.44
C ALA A 133 1.78 -18.56 -13.60
N ARG A 134 1.54 -18.99 -14.84
CA ARG A 134 1.87 -18.26 -16.06
C ARG A 134 0.88 -17.14 -16.36
N TYR A 135 -0.41 -17.33 -16.07
CA TYR A 135 -1.42 -16.28 -16.20
C TYR A 135 -1.11 -15.08 -15.29
N LEU A 136 -0.57 -15.32 -14.10
CA LEU A 136 -0.15 -14.28 -13.16
C LEU A 136 1.05 -13.44 -13.65
N VAL A 137 1.74 -13.83 -14.72
CA VAL A 137 2.91 -13.09 -15.20
C VAL A 137 2.47 -11.73 -15.74
N SER A 138 3.09 -10.66 -15.21
CA SER A 138 2.84 -9.26 -15.59
C SER A 138 1.45 -8.71 -15.23
N ILE A 139 0.65 -9.41 -14.41
CA ILE A 139 -0.64 -8.86 -13.98
C ILE A 139 -0.48 -7.59 -13.11
N ASP A 140 0.63 -7.49 -12.37
CA ASP A 140 1.02 -6.28 -11.64
C ASP A 140 1.13 -5.03 -12.52
N GLU A 141 1.50 -5.20 -13.80
CA GLU A 141 1.67 -4.09 -14.75
C GLU A 141 0.35 -3.33 -14.98
N LYS A 142 -0.80 -3.99 -14.80
CA LYS A 142 -2.13 -3.37 -14.93
C LYS A 142 -2.38 -2.30 -13.88
N PHE A 143 -1.72 -2.35 -12.72
CA PHE A 143 -1.85 -1.37 -11.64
C PHE A 143 -0.72 -0.33 -11.61
N LYS A 144 0.07 -0.22 -12.69
CA LYS A 144 1.10 0.83 -12.85
C LYS A 144 1.16 1.47 -14.23
N SER A 145 0.13 1.24 -15.05
CA SER A 145 0.03 1.73 -16.43
C SER A 145 -0.79 3.02 -16.58
N PHE A 146 -1.04 3.73 -15.48
CA PHE A 146 -1.79 5.00 -15.47
C PHE A 146 -0.82 6.20 -15.39
N ASP A 147 -1.37 7.41 -15.22
CA ASP A 147 -0.59 8.59 -14.89
C ASP A 147 0.06 8.47 -13.49
N ASN A 148 1.10 9.27 -13.24
CA ASN A 148 1.87 9.19 -11.99
C ASN A 148 1.00 9.40 -10.73
N LYS A 149 0.02 10.30 -10.78
CA LYS A 149 -0.85 10.60 -9.64
C LYS A 149 -1.77 9.42 -9.34
N THR A 150 -2.42 8.85 -10.35
CA THR A 150 -3.23 7.64 -10.18
C THR A 150 -2.37 6.49 -9.69
N ASN A 151 -1.24 6.22 -10.34
CA ASN A 151 -0.33 5.14 -9.95
C ASN A 151 0.10 5.25 -8.48
N TYR A 152 0.36 6.45 -7.99
CA TYR A 152 0.61 6.69 -6.57
C TYR A 152 -0.61 6.32 -5.72
N GLN A 153 -1.81 6.81 -6.05
CA GLN A 153 -3.05 6.52 -5.30
C GLN A 153 -3.43 5.03 -5.27
N ILE A 154 -3.05 4.27 -6.31
CA ILE A 154 -3.33 2.83 -6.40
C ILE A 154 -2.12 1.96 -6.11
N LEU A 155 -1.01 2.52 -5.61
CA LEU A 155 0.15 1.77 -5.15
C LEU A 155 -0.23 0.54 -4.29
N PRO A 156 -1.21 0.62 -3.36
CA PRO A 156 -1.63 -0.53 -2.58
C PRO A 156 -2.18 -1.67 -3.46
N MET A 157 -2.88 -1.38 -4.56
CA MET A 157 -3.37 -2.41 -5.50
C MET A 157 -2.21 -3.11 -6.22
N TYR A 158 -1.20 -2.34 -6.61
CA TYR A 158 0.03 -2.86 -7.21
C TYR A 158 0.74 -3.81 -6.22
N THR A 159 0.97 -3.37 -4.99
CA THR A 159 1.64 -4.21 -3.99
C THR A 159 0.81 -5.41 -3.56
N ASN A 160 -0.51 -5.28 -3.46
CA ASN A 160 -1.41 -6.39 -3.16
C ASN A 160 -1.31 -7.48 -4.24
N THR A 161 -1.19 -7.07 -5.50
CA THR A 161 -1.01 -7.99 -6.63
C THR A 161 0.31 -8.76 -6.53
N ILE A 162 1.40 -8.09 -6.18
CA ILE A 162 2.71 -8.76 -6.01
C ILE A 162 2.73 -9.68 -4.79
N MET A 163 2.07 -9.26 -3.70
CA MET A 163 1.86 -10.09 -2.52
C MET A 163 0.93 -11.28 -2.79
N LEU A 164 0.23 -11.34 -3.92
CA LEU A 164 -0.42 -12.55 -4.40
C LEU A 164 0.54 -13.41 -5.22
N GLN A 165 1.18 -12.81 -6.23
CA GLN A 165 2.04 -13.50 -7.21
C GLN A 165 3.20 -14.25 -6.55
N ILE A 166 3.93 -13.59 -5.63
CA ILE A 166 5.15 -14.14 -5.06
C ILE A 166 4.85 -15.32 -4.11
N PRO A 167 3.95 -15.21 -3.13
CA PRO A 167 3.50 -16.35 -2.34
C PRO A 167 2.98 -17.51 -3.18
N TYR A 168 2.18 -17.23 -4.21
CA TYR A 168 1.68 -18.27 -5.12
C TYR A 168 2.85 -19.03 -5.74
N TRP A 169 3.76 -18.36 -6.45
CA TRP A 169 4.91 -19.02 -7.07
C TRP A 169 5.84 -19.70 -6.07
N LYS A 170 6.04 -19.10 -4.89
CA LYS A 170 6.87 -19.67 -3.82
C LYS A 170 6.28 -20.98 -3.29
N MET A 171 4.96 -21.06 -3.18
CA MET A 171 4.28 -22.29 -2.79
C MET A 171 4.56 -23.42 -3.78
N GLY A 172 4.58 -23.13 -5.09
CA GLY A 172 5.00 -24.09 -6.12
C GLY A 172 6.42 -24.63 -5.91
N ILE A 173 7.35 -23.76 -5.53
CA ILE A 173 8.74 -24.15 -5.26
C ILE A 173 8.81 -25.08 -4.05
N GLU A 174 8.15 -24.73 -2.95
CA GLU A 174 8.24 -25.46 -1.67
C GLU A 174 7.39 -26.74 -1.65
N LYS A 175 6.27 -26.75 -2.37
CA LYS A 175 5.33 -27.87 -2.45
C LYS A 175 5.37 -28.58 -3.80
N LYS A 176 6.53 -28.57 -4.46
CA LYS A 176 6.68 -29.13 -5.82
C LYS A 176 6.17 -30.57 -5.95
N ALA A 177 6.37 -31.40 -4.92
CA ALA A 177 5.96 -32.80 -4.94
C ALA A 177 4.43 -32.96 -4.87
N ASP A 178 3.77 -32.20 -4.01
CA ASP A 178 2.30 -32.21 -3.84
C ASP A 178 1.59 -31.71 -5.10
N ILE A 179 2.24 -30.83 -5.86
CA ILE A 179 1.70 -30.22 -7.07
C ILE A 179 2.07 -31.05 -8.32
N GLY A 180 3.16 -31.81 -8.27
CA GLY A 180 3.68 -32.57 -9.43
C GLY A 180 4.62 -31.77 -10.33
N LEU A 181 5.28 -30.72 -9.81
CA LEU A 181 6.15 -29.85 -10.61
C LEU A 181 7.53 -30.47 -10.89
N THR A 182 8.02 -30.23 -12.10
CA THR A 182 9.39 -30.58 -12.50
C THR A 182 10.42 -29.56 -11.98
N ASP A 183 11.70 -29.93 -11.95
CA ASP A 183 12.77 -29.01 -11.56
C ASP A 183 12.94 -27.83 -12.53
N ILE A 184 12.59 -28.02 -13.81
CA ILE A 184 12.58 -26.94 -14.83
C ILE A 184 11.54 -25.89 -14.45
N GLU A 185 10.34 -26.32 -14.07
CA GLU A 185 9.26 -25.41 -13.69
C GLU A 185 9.53 -24.76 -12.35
N VAL A 186 10.10 -25.48 -11.39
CA VAL A 186 10.58 -24.86 -10.14
C VAL A 186 11.60 -23.76 -10.44
N ASN A 187 12.49 -23.96 -11.41
CA ASN A 187 13.42 -22.92 -11.84
C ASN A 187 12.72 -21.75 -12.56
N GLU A 188 11.71 -22.02 -13.39
CA GLU A 188 10.83 -20.99 -13.99
C GLU A 188 10.22 -20.10 -12.89
N LEU A 189 9.60 -20.70 -11.86
CA LEU A 189 9.00 -19.97 -10.73
C LEU A 189 10.01 -19.12 -9.96
N LYS A 190 11.23 -19.65 -9.72
CA LYS A 190 12.33 -18.87 -9.10
C LYS A 190 12.70 -17.65 -9.94
N GLN A 191 12.78 -17.80 -11.25
CA GLN A 191 13.09 -16.69 -12.16
C GLN A 191 11.97 -15.64 -12.17
N LEU A 192 10.70 -16.06 -12.13
CA LEU A 192 9.55 -15.15 -12.02
C LEU A 192 9.62 -14.32 -10.72
N ILE A 193 9.86 -14.96 -9.58
CA ILE A 193 10.03 -14.27 -8.30
C ILE A 193 11.18 -13.26 -8.38
N ASN A 194 12.37 -13.69 -8.82
CA ASN A 194 13.55 -12.82 -8.88
C ASN A 194 13.32 -11.59 -9.76
N LYS A 195 12.70 -11.79 -10.94
CA LYS A 195 12.40 -10.70 -11.86
C LYS A 195 11.37 -9.74 -11.27
N LEU A 196 10.33 -10.26 -10.61
CA LEU A 196 9.27 -9.43 -10.05
C LEU A 196 9.76 -8.62 -8.85
N VAL A 197 10.55 -9.22 -7.95
CA VAL A 197 11.14 -8.51 -6.79
C VAL A 197 12.00 -7.33 -7.26
N GLU A 198 12.91 -7.56 -8.20
CA GLU A 198 13.78 -6.49 -8.71
C GLU A 198 13.00 -5.37 -9.42
N LYS A 199 11.99 -5.73 -10.23
CA LYS A 199 11.08 -4.75 -10.84
C LYS A 199 10.31 -3.94 -9.79
N ALA A 200 9.75 -4.60 -8.79
CA ALA A 200 8.95 -3.99 -7.75
C ALA A 200 9.77 -3.01 -6.91
N LYS A 201 10.98 -3.43 -6.51
CA LYS A 201 11.94 -2.56 -5.81
C LYS A 201 12.21 -1.29 -6.57
N ASN A 202 12.59 -1.41 -7.85
CA ASN A 202 12.89 -0.26 -8.68
C ASN A 202 11.68 0.67 -8.83
N TYR A 203 10.48 0.12 -9.08
CA TYR A 203 9.26 0.89 -9.25
C TYR A 203 8.87 1.65 -7.97
N ILE A 204 8.80 0.95 -6.84
CA ILE A 204 8.37 1.51 -5.55
C ILE A 204 9.39 2.55 -5.06
N HIS A 205 10.69 2.28 -5.14
CA HIS A 205 11.71 3.27 -4.76
C HIS A 205 11.68 4.51 -5.66
N THR A 206 11.44 4.35 -6.96
CA THR A 206 11.30 5.48 -7.89
C THR A 206 10.09 6.32 -7.53
N MET A 207 8.93 5.69 -7.28
CA MET A 207 7.71 6.38 -6.86
C MET A 207 7.92 7.15 -5.55
N TYR A 208 8.47 6.50 -4.52
CA TYR A 208 8.76 7.15 -3.24
C TYR A 208 9.70 8.35 -3.42
N THR A 209 10.78 8.19 -4.18
CA THR A 209 11.75 9.26 -4.44
C THR A 209 11.10 10.45 -5.16
N ASN A 210 10.27 10.18 -6.17
CA ASN A 210 9.58 11.20 -6.94
C ASN A 210 8.59 11.98 -6.08
N GLU A 211 7.74 11.29 -5.31
CA GLU A 211 6.75 11.96 -4.46
C GLU A 211 7.40 12.68 -3.29
N TYR A 212 8.46 12.13 -2.71
CA TYR A 212 9.22 12.81 -1.65
C TYR A 212 9.85 14.11 -2.17
N ASN A 213 10.50 14.07 -3.33
CA ASN A 213 11.09 15.25 -3.95
C ASN A 213 10.02 16.27 -4.39
N ASN A 214 8.90 15.80 -4.92
CA ASN A 214 7.78 16.66 -5.28
C ASN A 214 7.21 17.37 -4.05
N ALA A 215 6.96 16.64 -2.97
CA ALA A 215 6.52 17.21 -1.70
C ALA A 215 7.53 18.22 -1.15
N LEU A 216 8.84 17.93 -1.23
CA LEU A 216 9.88 18.86 -0.79
C LEU A 216 9.90 20.16 -1.63
N ASN A 217 9.82 20.04 -2.95
CA ASN A 217 10.01 21.15 -3.88
C ASN A 217 8.78 22.05 -4.03
N THR A 218 7.58 21.53 -3.77
CA THR A 218 6.31 22.25 -3.96
C THR A 218 5.71 22.75 -2.64
N SER A 219 6.24 22.33 -1.50
CA SER A 219 5.76 22.74 -0.19
C SER A 219 6.27 24.12 0.24
N THR A 220 5.44 24.83 0.98
CA THR A 220 5.85 26.00 1.76
C THR A 220 6.33 25.56 3.15
N ALA A 221 6.92 26.49 3.89
CA ALA A 221 7.33 26.24 5.27
C ALA A 221 6.18 25.79 6.20
N SER A 222 4.92 26.10 5.87
CA SER A 222 3.76 25.77 6.70
C SER A 222 3.18 24.37 6.43
N ASN A 223 3.41 23.77 5.27
CA ASN A 223 2.85 22.46 4.92
C ASN A 223 3.90 21.37 4.66
N VAL A 224 5.18 21.71 4.50
CA VAL A 224 6.26 20.75 4.21
C VAL A 224 6.31 19.58 5.20
N THR A 225 6.08 19.83 6.49
CA THR A 225 6.09 18.77 7.50
C THR A 225 5.04 17.71 7.20
N ASN A 226 3.77 18.13 7.05
CA ASN A 226 2.68 17.18 6.82
C ASN A 226 2.79 16.55 5.43
N ASN A 227 3.21 17.28 4.40
CA ASN A 227 3.36 16.71 3.05
C ASN A 227 4.42 15.62 3.01
N LEU A 228 5.58 15.84 3.64
CA LEU A 228 6.63 14.82 3.74
C LEU A 228 6.19 13.62 4.59
N LEU A 229 5.50 13.86 5.71
CA LEU A 229 4.99 12.78 6.54
C LEU A 229 3.87 11.99 5.87
N SER A 230 2.99 12.63 5.08
CA SER A 230 1.98 11.92 4.28
C SER A 230 2.61 11.01 3.23
N VAL A 231 3.60 11.50 2.48
CA VAL A 231 4.32 10.67 1.50
C VAL A 231 5.01 9.50 2.20
N ARG A 232 5.65 9.75 3.33
CA ARG A 232 6.29 8.69 4.12
C ARG A 232 5.28 7.69 4.65
N GLY A 233 4.24 8.12 5.35
CA GLY A 233 3.20 7.26 5.88
C GLY A 233 2.65 6.33 4.79
N TYR A 234 2.28 6.91 3.65
CA TYR A 234 1.69 6.16 2.55
C TYR A 234 2.68 5.23 1.82
N CYS A 235 3.83 5.72 1.35
CA CYS A 235 4.78 4.89 0.62
C CYS A 235 5.50 3.88 1.49
N LEU A 236 5.74 4.18 2.78
CA LEU A 236 6.35 3.21 3.69
C LEU A 236 5.36 2.07 3.94
N LEU A 237 4.11 2.39 4.27
CA LEU A 237 3.06 1.40 4.53
C LEU A 237 2.70 0.57 3.29
N HIS A 238 2.46 1.22 2.15
CA HIS A 238 1.95 0.55 0.95
C HIS A 238 3.00 0.19 -0.08
N GLY A 239 4.27 0.46 0.19
CA GLY A 239 5.35 0.25 -0.77
C GLY A 239 6.56 -0.41 -0.14
N LEU A 240 7.30 0.33 0.69
CA LEU A 240 8.59 -0.12 1.20
C LEU A 240 8.46 -1.30 2.17
N GLU A 241 7.41 -1.35 2.99
CA GLU A 241 7.11 -2.54 3.80
C GLU A 241 6.83 -3.77 2.91
N CYS A 242 6.13 -3.58 1.78
CA CYS A 242 5.92 -4.66 0.81
C CYS A 242 7.25 -5.17 0.21
N ILE A 243 8.24 -4.29 -0.01
CA ILE A 243 9.57 -4.72 -0.46
C ILE A 243 10.19 -5.68 0.56
N GLU A 244 10.18 -5.34 1.85
CA GLU A 244 10.73 -6.21 2.89
C GLU A 244 10.05 -7.59 2.90
N LEU A 245 8.72 -7.61 2.74
CA LEU A 245 7.93 -8.84 2.69
C LEU A 245 8.34 -9.73 1.50
N ILE A 246 8.43 -9.17 0.30
CA ILE A 246 8.71 -9.96 -0.90
C ILE A 246 10.18 -10.39 -1.00
N GLU A 247 11.11 -9.57 -0.50
CA GLU A 247 12.52 -9.95 -0.37
C GLU A 247 12.70 -11.07 0.65
N HIS A 248 11.95 -11.03 1.75
CA HIS A 248 11.94 -12.12 2.72
C HIS A 248 11.47 -13.43 2.08
N LEU A 249 10.36 -13.40 1.34
CA LEU A 249 9.83 -14.57 0.63
C LEU A 249 10.75 -15.09 -0.48
N GLN A 250 11.48 -14.20 -1.16
CA GLN A 250 12.47 -14.60 -2.15
C GLN A 250 13.58 -15.44 -1.51
N ASN A 251 14.09 -15.00 -0.36
CA ASN A 251 15.32 -15.52 0.23
C ASN A 251 15.10 -16.62 1.30
N ASN A 252 13.91 -16.73 1.87
CA ASN A 252 13.61 -17.64 2.98
C ASN A 252 12.45 -18.59 2.65
N SER A 253 12.19 -19.56 3.51
CA SER A 253 11.02 -20.43 3.36
C SER A 253 9.73 -19.70 3.74
N LEU A 254 8.59 -20.12 3.17
CA LEU A 254 7.26 -19.66 3.57
C LEU A 254 6.95 -19.89 5.05
N GLU A 255 7.58 -20.87 5.69
CA GLU A 255 7.43 -21.14 7.14
C GLU A 255 8.22 -20.15 8.01
N SER A 256 9.19 -19.44 7.43
CA SER A 256 10.04 -18.53 8.18
C SER A 256 9.30 -17.22 8.41
N GLY A 257 9.05 -16.87 9.66
CA GLY A 257 8.63 -15.52 10.02
C GLY A 257 9.80 -14.53 10.01
N PHE A 258 9.50 -13.23 10.08
CA PHE A 258 10.52 -12.18 10.26
C PHE A 258 10.00 -10.97 11.02
N TYR A 259 10.90 -10.04 11.34
CA TYR A 259 10.55 -8.77 11.99
C TYR A 259 10.68 -7.63 10.98
N PRO A 260 9.58 -7.03 10.50
CA PRO A 260 9.64 -5.90 9.59
C PRO A 260 10.25 -4.68 10.28
N LYS A 261 11.00 -3.89 9.51
CA LYS A 261 11.74 -2.73 9.98
C LYS A 261 11.19 -1.41 9.42
N THR A 262 10.30 -1.44 8.44
CA THR A 262 9.65 -0.24 7.95
C THR A 262 8.72 0.34 9.02
N ILE A 263 8.77 1.66 9.20
CA ILE A 263 7.90 2.43 10.11
C ILE A 263 7.18 3.49 9.28
N SER A 264 5.85 3.55 9.33
CA SER A 264 5.04 4.62 8.75
C SER A 264 4.84 5.77 9.75
N TYR A 265 4.40 6.94 9.27
CA TYR A 265 4.24 8.14 10.08
C TYR A 265 2.94 8.86 9.73
N SER A 266 2.18 9.20 10.77
CA SER A 266 1.01 10.06 10.62
C SER A 266 1.39 11.51 10.30
N THR A 267 0.43 12.28 9.79
CA THR A 267 0.52 13.73 9.80
C THR A 267 0.50 14.27 11.24
N VAL A 268 0.94 15.53 11.40
CA VAL A 268 0.98 16.18 12.72
C VAL A 268 -0.43 16.60 13.12
N PHE A 269 -0.81 16.26 14.36
CA PHE A 269 -2.01 16.80 15.00
C PHE A 269 -1.81 18.28 15.37
N ASP A 270 -2.75 19.13 14.94
CA ASP A 270 -2.77 20.57 15.23
C ASP A 270 -1.51 21.31 14.71
N ARG A 271 -0.76 21.98 15.59
CA ARG A 271 0.30 22.91 15.18
C ARG A 271 1.65 22.22 14.99
N GLN A 272 2.18 22.32 13.77
CA GLN A 272 3.54 21.87 13.47
C GLN A 272 4.58 22.68 14.25
N THR A 273 5.51 21.98 14.90
CA THR A 273 6.65 22.58 15.62
C THR A 273 7.93 22.52 14.77
N ASN A 274 8.89 23.42 15.03
CA ASN A 274 10.19 23.38 14.35
C ASN A 274 10.93 22.06 14.55
N LYS A 275 10.82 21.44 15.74
CA LYS A 275 11.42 20.12 16.02
C LYS A 275 10.83 19.04 15.10
N MET A 276 9.51 19.05 14.91
CA MET A 276 8.82 18.11 14.03
C MET A 276 9.21 18.34 12.56
N ARG A 277 9.30 19.60 12.13
CA ARG A 277 9.76 19.94 10.78
C ARG A 277 11.17 19.41 10.51
N ILE A 278 12.08 19.53 11.48
CA ILE A 278 13.44 18.99 11.36
C ILE A 278 13.40 17.46 11.19
N GLN A 279 12.59 16.74 11.97
CA GLN A 279 12.42 15.29 11.79
C GLN A 279 11.87 14.94 10.40
N ALA A 280 10.83 15.64 9.92
CA ALA A 280 10.27 15.43 8.59
C ALA A 280 11.30 15.67 7.45
N LEU A 281 12.21 16.63 7.61
CA LEU A 281 13.29 16.91 6.64
C LEU A 281 14.51 15.98 6.80
N THR A 282 14.63 15.28 7.93
CA THR A 282 15.74 14.35 8.19
C THR A 282 15.50 13.04 7.42
N LYS A 283 16.56 12.41 6.92
CA LYS A 283 16.46 11.08 6.28
C LYS A 283 15.93 10.07 7.29
N ASP A 284 15.17 9.07 6.80
CA ASP A 284 14.46 8.12 7.68
C ASP A 284 15.41 7.35 8.62
N ASP A 285 16.58 6.94 8.14
CA ASP A 285 17.63 6.26 8.91
C ASP A 285 18.33 7.16 9.95
N GLN A 286 18.12 8.47 9.88
CA GLN A 286 18.75 9.48 10.75
C GLN A 286 17.77 10.13 11.73
N MET A 287 16.48 9.78 11.65
CA MET A 287 15.49 10.25 12.63
C MET A 287 15.79 9.73 14.03
N GLN A 288 15.30 10.46 15.04
CA GLN A 288 15.63 10.20 16.43
C GLN A 288 14.39 9.98 17.30
N GLU A 289 14.60 9.33 18.45
CA GLU A 289 13.60 9.23 19.50
C GLU A 289 13.15 10.63 19.97
N PRO A 290 11.88 10.82 20.36
CA PRO A 290 10.82 9.81 20.40
C PRO A 290 10.10 9.59 19.06
N PHE A 291 10.52 10.27 17.98
CA PHE A 291 9.82 10.23 16.70
C PHE A 291 10.02 8.90 15.96
N LYS A 292 11.27 8.45 15.85
CA LYS A 292 11.62 7.10 15.39
C LYS A 292 12.29 6.33 16.53
N PRO A 293 11.77 5.15 16.93
CA PRO A 293 12.42 4.34 17.96
C PRO A 293 13.79 3.85 17.49
N SER A 294 14.75 3.76 18.41
CA SER A 294 16.08 3.24 18.09
C SER A 294 16.01 1.74 17.77
N LEU A 295 16.81 1.28 16.80
CA LEU A 295 16.95 -0.14 16.50
C LEU A 295 18.03 -0.75 17.42
N ILE A 296 17.64 -1.65 18.32
CA ILE A 296 18.52 -2.32 19.28
C ILE A 296 18.49 -3.81 18.99
N ASN A 297 19.65 -4.40 18.67
CA ASN A 297 19.78 -5.83 18.35
C ASN A 297 18.79 -6.31 17.26
N GLY A 298 18.57 -5.49 16.23
CA GLY A 298 17.70 -5.81 15.10
C GLY A 298 16.19 -5.65 15.36
N LYS A 299 15.77 -5.13 16.52
CA LYS A 299 14.37 -4.82 16.85
C LYS A 299 14.22 -3.40 17.36
N TYR A 300 13.06 -2.77 17.13
CA TYR A 300 12.82 -1.41 17.64
C TYR A 300 12.64 -1.40 19.15
N ASN A 301 13.21 -0.39 19.79
CA ASN A 301 13.06 -0.10 21.21
C ASN A 301 11.58 0.14 21.53
N LYS A 302 11.02 -0.66 22.44
CA LYS A 302 9.59 -0.63 22.76
C LYS A 302 9.30 0.38 23.85
N ILE A 303 8.21 1.13 23.69
CA ILE A 303 7.66 1.97 24.75
C ILE A 303 7.21 1.07 25.92
N GLN A 304 7.77 1.27 27.10
CA GLN A 304 7.42 0.49 28.31
C GLN A 304 6.39 1.18 29.21
N SER A 305 6.39 2.51 29.24
CA SER A 305 5.49 3.32 30.05
C SER A 305 5.27 4.69 29.42
N LEU A 306 4.07 5.24 29.57
CA LEU A 306 3.74 6.61 29.19
C LEU A 306 3.32 7.39 30.44
N LEU A 307 3.91 8.57 30.63
CA LEU A 307 3.57 9.47 31.73
C LEU A 307 3.05 10.79 31.15
N GLY A 308 1.81 11.13 31.50
CA GLY A 308 1.15 12.37 31.07
C GLY A 308 0.92 13.32 32.23
N TYR A 309 1.09 14.62 31.98
CA TYR A 309 0.79 15.69 32.93
C TYR A 309 -0.29 16.60 32.34
N VAL A 310 -1.31 16.94 33.13
CA VAL A 310 -2.41 17.81 32.70
C VAL A 310 -2.34 19.12 33.48
N GLN A 311 -2.22 20.23 32.76
CA GLN A 311 -2.33 21.58 33.31
C GLN A 311 -3.59 22.24 32.77
N ARG A 312 -4.52 22.63 33.67
CA ARG A 312 -5.73 23.37 33.28
C ARG A 312 -5.35 24.81 32.94
N ILE A 313 -5.78 25.27 31.76
CA ILE A 313 -5.61 26.65 31.31
C ILE A 313 -6.97 27.36 31.45
N GLY A 314 -7.01 28.53 32.10
CA GLY A 314 -8.18 29.41 32.08
C GLY A 314 -9.29 29.18 33.12
N ASN A 315 -8.97 28.84 34.38
CA ASN A 315 -9.96 28.74 35.49
C ASN A 315 -11.18 27.82 35.22
N ALA A 316 -11.06 26.82 34.34
CA ALA A 316 -12.16 25.89 34.07
C ALA A 316 -12.60 25.11 35.34
N PRO A 317 -13.91 25.14 35.71
CA PRO A 317 -14.42 24.52 36.95
C PRO A 317 -14.16 23.01 37.03
N LYS A 318 -14.17 22.48 38.27
CA LYS A 318 -13.94 21.06 38.56
C LYS A 318 -14.98 20.16 37.91
#